data_AF-F4Q9V3-F1
#
_entry.id   AF-F4Q9V3-F1
#
_cell.length_a   1.000
_cell.length_b   1.000
_cell.length_c   1.000
_cell.angle_alpha   90.00
_cell.angle_beta   90.00
_cell.angle_gamma   90.00
#
_symmetry.space_group_name_H-M   'P 1'
#
loop_
_entity.id
_entity.type
_entity.pdbx_description
1 polymer ?
#
loop_
_entity_poly.entity_id
_entity_poly.type
_entity_poly.pdbx_seq_one_letter_code
_entity_poly.pdbx_strand_id
1 'polypeptide(L)'
;MSSRVIKENQKLVLSLYRRCLRSALQCPKFSNREMMLKYTRSKFGDNKEYNVKDFDTVELLLKQGEEELTSMNQYHQMRELKKKGEEPDHDKIFGVDH
;
A
#
# COMPACT_ATOMS: atom_id res chain seq x y z
N MET A 1 -21.89 7.26 18.07
CA MET A 1 -20.50 6.72 18.08
C MET A 1 -20.14 6.07 16.75
N SER A 2 -20.85 5.01 16.30
CA SER A 2 -20.55 4.26 15.07
C SER A 2 -20.34 5.11 13.79
N SER A 3 -21.15 6.14 13.55
CA SER A 3 -21.03 7.00 12.35
C SER A 3 -19.69 7.74 12.22
N ARG A 4 -19.06 8.14 13.33
CA ARG A 4 -17.76 8.83 13.31
C ARG A 4 -16.64 7.87 12.91
N VAL A 5 -16.63 6.67 13.49
CA VAL A 5 -15.66 5.62 13.20
C VAL A 5 -15.72 5.20 11.73
N ILE A 6 -16.93 5.00 11.20
CA ILE A 6 -17.14 4.68 9.77
C ILE A 6 -16.51 5.76 8.87
N LYS A 7 -16.72 7.04 9.19
CA LYS A 7 -16.16 8.16 8.39
C LYS A 7 -14.63 8.19 8.45
N GLU A 8 -14.03 7.94 9.62
CA GLU A 8 -12.57 7.89 9.74
C GLU A 8 -12.00 6.69 8.97
N ASN A 9 -12.61 5.51 9.09
CA ASN A 9 -12.20 4.34 8.32
C ASN A 9 -12.28 4.58 6.81
N GLN A 10 -13.35 5.22 6.33
CA GLN A 10 -13.46 5.60 4.91
C GLN A 10 -12.33 6.53 4.45
N LYS A 11 -11.96 7.52 5.27
CA LYS A 11 -10.82 8.41 4.97
C LYS A 11 -9.51 7.61 4.91
N LEU A 12 -9.28 6.69 5.85
CA LEU A 12 -8.09 5.85 5.88
C LEU A 12 -8.02 4.98 4.62
N VAL A 13 -9.11 4.31 4.25
CA VAL A 13 -9.19 3.48 3.03
C VAL A 13 -8.88 4.31 1.79
N LEU A 14 -9.50 5.49 1.64
CA LEU A 14 -9.25 6.37 0.49
C LEU A 14 -7.83 6.92 0.46
N SER A 15 -7.24 7.22 1.62
CA SER A 15 -5.86 7.66 1.75
C SER A 15 -4.90 6.56 1.30
N LEU A 16 -5.09 5.34 1.80
CA LEU A 16 -4.30 4.17 1.45
C LEU A 16 -4.40 3.87 -0.04
N TYR A 17 -5.60 3.84 -0.60
CA TYR A 17 -5.82 3.64 -2.04
C TYR A 17 -5.01 4.62 -2.90
N ARG A 18 -5.06 5.93 -2.57
CA ARG A 18 -4.30 6.95 -3.30
C ARG A 18 -2.79 6.75 -3.17
N ARG A 19 -2.31 6.36 -1.99
CA ARG A 19 -0.88 6.08 -1.77
C ARG A 19 -0.42 4.86 -2.58
N CYS A 20 -1.23 3.80 -2.63
CA CYS A 20 -0.94 2.63 -3.47
C CYS A 20 -0.87 3.00 -4.96
N LEU A 21 -1.81 3.81 -5.47
CA LEU A 21 -1.75 4.28 -6.86
C LEU A 21 -0.49 5.12 -7.14
N ARG A 22 -0.11 6.01 -6.22
CA ARG A 22 1.12 6.82 -6.35
C ARG A 22 2.37 5.95 -6.35
N SER A 23 2.42 4.93 -5.49
CA SER A 23 3.52 3.96 -5.44
C SER A 23 3.59 3.18 -6.76
N ALA A 24 2.47 2.66 -7.27
CA ALA A 24 2.41 1.97 -8.56
C ALA A 24 2.95 2.82 -9.74
N LEU A 25 2.72 4.14 -9.73
CA LEU A 25 3.26 5.05 -10.74
C LEU A 25 4.80 5.20 -10.69
N GLN A 26 5.45 4.79 -9.60
CA GLN A 26 6.92 4.80 -9.48
C GLN A 26 7.57 3.55 -10.10
N CYS A 27 6.80 2.56 -10.56
CA CYS A 27 7.36 1.42 -11.28
C CYS A 27 8.08 1.90 -12.57
N PRO A 28 9.30 1.44 -12.88
CA PRO A 28 10.07 2.01 -13.98
C PRO A 28 9.48 1.69 -15.36
N LYS A 29 9.01 0.46 -15.57
CA LYS A 29 8.42 0.00 -16.84
C LYS A 29 6.94 0.34 -16.91
N PHE A 30 6.50 0.85 -18.07
CA PHE A 30 5.09 1.18 -18.32
C PHE A 30 4.16 -0.02 -18.07
N SER A 31 4.51 -1.20 -18.58
CA SER A 31 3.75 -2.45 -18.36
C SER A 31 3.54 -2.76 -16.88
N ASN A 32 4.57 -2.54 -16.05
CA ASN A 32 4.50 -2.80 -14.62
C ASN A 32 3.62 -1.75 -13.92
N ARG A 33 3.68 -0.47 -14.33
CA ARG A 33 2.77 0.57 -13.83
C ARG A 33 1.31 0.19 -14.09
N GLU A 34 0.99 -0.14 -15.33
CA GLU A 34 -0.38 -0.53 -15.74
C GLU A 34 -0.88 -1.76 -14.99
N MET A 35 -0.04 -2.80 -14.88
CA MET A 35 -0.36 -4.00 -14.12
C MET A 35 -0.63 -3.68 -12.65
N MET A 36 0.24 -2.90 -11.99
CA MET A 36 0.07 -2.54 -10.59
C MET A 36 -1.16 -1.65 -10.37
N LEU A 37 -1.42 -0.68 -11.23
CA LEU A 37 -2.64 0.15 -11.17
C LEU A 37 -3.90 -0.69 -11.29
N LYS A 38 -3.93 -1.64 -12.23
CA LYS A 38 -5.06 -2.56 -12.40
C LYS A 38 -5.23 -3.46 -11.17
N TYR A 39 -4.13 -4.02 -10.66
CA TYR A 39 -4.14 -4.85 -9.46
C TYR A 39 -4.68 -4.09 -8.24
N THR A 40 -4.17 -2.89 -7.97
CA THR A 40 -4.66 -2.04 -6.86
C THR A 40 -6.14 -1.73 -7.01
N ARG A 41 -6.60 -1.36 -8.20
CA ARG A 41 -8.03 -1.10 -8.46
C ARG A 41 -8.90 -2.34 -8.22
N SER A 42 -8.46 -3.51 -8.69
CA SER A 42 -9.16 -4.77 -8.50
C SER A 42 -9.29 -5.09 -7.02
N LYS A 43 -8.17 -5.10 -6.29
CA LYS A 43 -8.14 -5.50 -4.87
C LYS A 43 -9.02 -4.63 -3.97
N PHE A 44 -9.02 -3.31 -4.18
CA PHE A 44 -9.95 -2.42 -3.47
C PHE A 44 -11.39 -2.57 -3.95
N GLY A 45 -11.60 -2.95 -5.21
CA GLY A 45 -12.90 -3.27 -5.78
C GLY A 45 -13.53 -4.52 -5.18
N ASP A 46 -12.73 -5.57 -4.99
CA ASP A 46 -13.15 -6.85 -4.40
C ASP A 46 -13.65 -6.67 -2.96
N ASN A 47 -13.13 -5.65 -2.27
CA ASN A 47 -13.51 -5.34 -0.89
C ASN A 47 -14.80 -4.49 -0.76
N LYS A 48 -15.45 -4.10 -1.86
CA LYS A 48 -16.67 -3.26 -1.82
C LYS A 48 -17.86 -3.97 -1.17
N GLU A 49 -17.88 -5.30 -1.22
CA GLU A 49 -18.96 -6.12 -0.68
C GLU A 49 -18.88 -6.28 0.84
N TYR A 50 -17.76 -5.89 1.48
CA TYR A 50 -17.64 -5.95 2.94
C TYR A 50 -18.52 -4.92 3.63
N ASN A 51 -19.11 -5.35 4.75
CA ASN A 51 -19.92 -4.47 5.58
C ASN A 51 -19.05 -3.42 6.27
N VAL A 52 -19.31 -2.14 6.01
CA VAL A 52 -18.59 -1.00 6.62
C VAL A 52 -18.71 -0.90 8.15
N LYS A 53 -19.61 -1.67 8.77
CA LYS A 53 -19.76 -1.78 10.23
C LYS A 53 -18.93 -2.91 10.85
N ASP A 54 -18.36 -3.78 10.02
CA ASP A 54 -17.39 -4.78 10.46
C ASP A 54 -16.02 -4.10 10.62
N PHE A 55 -15.83 -3.46 11.77
CA PHE A 55 -14.66 -2.64 12.04
C PHE A 55 -13.38 -3.46 12.11
N ASP A 56 -13.47 -4.68 12.64
CA ASP A 56 -12.32 -5.58 12.78
C ASP A 56 -11.80 -6.00 11.40
N THR A 57 -12.69 -6.36 10.48
CA THR A 57 -12.31 -6.68 9.10
C THR A 57 -11.72 -5.46 8.38
N VAL A 58 -12.31 -4.28 8.55
CA VAL A 58 -11.79 -3.05 7.92
C VAL A 58 -10.39 -2.70 8.46
N GLU A 59 -10.17 -2.83 9.76
CA GLU A 59 -8.87 -2.58 10.39
C GLU A 59 -7.82 -3.60 9.92
N LEU A 60 -8.17 -4.88 9.86
CA LEU A 60 -7.29 -5.93 9.34
C LEU A 60 -6.87 -5.66 7.89
N LEU A 61 -7.83 -5.33 7.02
CA LEU A 61 -7.56 -5.02 5.61
C LEU A 61 -6.72 -3.75 5.44
N LEU A 62 -6.95 -2.73 6.28
CA LEU A 62 -6.11 -1.52 6.30
C LEU A 62 -4.68 -1.87 6.69
N LYS A 63 -4.48 -2.67 7.75
CA LYS A 63 -3.15 -3.11 8.19
C LYS A 63 -2.42 -3.89 7.09
N GLN A 64 -3.08 -4.87 6.48
CA GLN A 64 -2.50 -5.65 5.37
C GLN A 64 -2.11 -4.76 4.19
N GLY A 65 -2.97 -3.81 3.80
CA GLY A 65 -2.65 -2.91 2.71
C GLY A 65 -1.51 -1.95 3.02
N GLU A 66 -1.34 -1.54 4.29
CA GLU A 66 -0.20 -0.74 4.74
C GLU A 66 1.13 -1.53 4.70
N GLU A 67 1.10 -2.80 5.11
CA GLU A 67 2.26 -3.70 5.03
C GLU A 67 2.71 -3.89 3.58
N GLU A 68 1.78 -4.20 2.68
CA GLU A 68 2.08 -4.37 1.26
C GLU A 68 2.61 -3.09 0.59
N LEU A 69 2.03 -1.94 0.93
CA LEU A 69 2.51 -0.65 0.44
C LEU A 69 3.92 -0.34 0.95
N THR A 70 4.21 -0.68 2.20
CA THR A 70 5.55 -0.52 2.79
C THR A 70 6.57 -1.36 2.03
N SER A 71 6.26 -2.65 1.77
CA SER A 71 7.13 -3.52 0.98
C SER A 71 7.37 -2.99 -0.45
N MET A 72 6.33 -2.46 -1.10
CA MET A 72 6.48 -1.89 -2.44
C MET A 72 7.36 -0.62 -2.45
N ASN A 73 7.19 0.24 -1.44
CA ASN A 73 8.00 1.45 -1.31
C ASN A 73 9.47 1.12 -0.98
N GLN A 74 9.72 0.14 -0.13
CA GLN A 74 11.06 -0.39 0.13
C GLN A 74 11.72 -0.88 -1.16
N TYR A 75 10.99 -1.64 -1.99
CA TYR A 75 11.47 -2.08 -3.30
C TYR A 75 11.82 -0.89 -4.22
N HIS A 76 11.02 0.19 -4.22
CA HIS A 76 11.35 1.40 -4.96
C HIS A 76 12.62 2.07 -4.45
N GLN A 77 12.78 2.20 -3.13
CA GLN A 77 13.97 2.77 -2.51
C GLN A 77 15.23 1.97 -2.87
N MET A 78 15.21 0.64 -2.71
CA MET A 78 16.33 -0.24 -3.07
C MET A 78 16.74 -0.08 -4.53
N ARG A 79 15.78 0.04 -5.44
CA ARG A 79 16.06 0.25 -6.85
C ARG A 79 16.74 1.59 -7.11
N GLU A 80 16.26 2.66 -6.47
CA GLU A 80 16.89 3.98 -6.62
C GLU A 80 18.32 4.02 -6.06
N LEU A 81 18.57 3.36 -4.93
CA LEU A 81 19.93 3.20 -4.36
C LEU A 81 20.86 2.46 -5.33
N LYS A 82 20.41 1.30 -5.85
CA LYS A 82 21.15 0.53 -6.87
C LYS A 82 21.45 1.36 -8.12
N LYS A 83 20.51 2.19 -8.57
CA LYS A 83 20.70 3.08 -9.73
C LYS A 83 21.75 4.16 -9.46
N LYS A 84 21.90 4.61 -8.21
CA LYS A 84 22.91 5.59 -7.78
C LYS A 84 24.30 4.98 -7.53
N GLY A 85 24.42 3.65 -7.61
CA GLY A 85 25.67 2.95 -7.24
C GLY A 85 25.89 2.87 -5.73
N GLU A 86 24.86 3.14 -4.93
CA GLU A 86 24.88 2.97 -3.48
C GLU A 86 24.43 1.53 -3.17
N GLU A 87 25.22 0.78 -2.40
CA GLU A 87 24.77 -0.54 -1.93
C GLU A 87 23.56 -0.36 -1.01
N PRO A 88 22.44 -1.07 -1.27
CA PRO A 88 21.29 -1.01 -0.39
C PRO A 88 21.64 -1.64 0.95
N ASP A 89 21.67 -0.82 2.00
CA ASP A 89 21.78 -1.26 3.39
C ASP A 89 20.53 -2.07 3.76
N HIS A 90 20.65 -3.39 3.68
CA HIS A 90 19.55 -4.33 3.86
C HIS A 90 18.92 -4.22 5.27
N ASP A 91 19.70 -3.86 6.29
CA ASP A 91 19.25 -3.81 7.68
C ASP A 91 18.36 -2.58 7.94
N LYS A 92 18.67 -1.44 7.31
CA LYS A 92 17.85 -0.21 7.44
C LYS A 92 16.55 -0.27 6.65
N ILE A 93 16.48 -1.08 5.60
CA ILE A 93 15.35 -1.07 4.68
C ILE A 93 14.24 -1.99 5.17
N PHE A 94 14.55 -3.12 5.79
CA PHE A 94 13.54 -4.08 6.28
C PHE A 94 13.08 -3.83 7.71
N GLY A 95 13.70 -2.93 8.47
CA GLY A 95 13.29 -2.62 9.84
C GLY A 95 13.19 -3.88 10.70
N VAL A 96 14.15 -4.80 10.55
CA VAL A 96 14.26 -5.96 11.43
C VAL A 96 15.07 -5.48 12.64
N ASP A 97 14.37 -4.99 13.66
CA ASP A 97 14.96 -4.86 14.99
C ASP A 97 15.30 -6.30 15.45
N HIS A 98 16.60 -6.62 15.51
CA HIS A 98 17.12 -7.85 16.08
C HIS A 98 17.04 -7.84 17.62
#